data_AF-A0A378MU00-F1
#
_entry.id   AF-A0A378MU00-F1
#
_cell.length_a   1.000
_cell.length_b   1.000
_cell.length_c   1.000
_cell.angle_alpha   90.00
_cell.angle_beta   90.00
_cell.angle_gamma   90.00
#
_symmetry.space_group_name_H-M   'P 1'
#
loop_
_entity.id
_entity.type
_entity.pdbx_description
1 polymer ?
#
loop_
_entity_poly.entity_id
_entity_poly.type
_entity_poly.pdbx_seq_one_letter_code
_entity_poly.pdbx_strand_id
1 'polypeptide(L)'
;MILTIYEARPNVTIDVASLCLKTGNAVILRGGKETKFTNAVLVDVVQDALEKAGLPKLAVQAVTDPDRALLLELLKLDRYIDMVIPRGGAGLHQFCKENSTIPVIVGGLGLSSVCGKNSGSGEISRGHR
;
A
#
# COMPACT_ATOMS: atom_id res chain seq x y z
N MET A 1 -7.58 -10.95 6.70
CA MET A 1 -7.62 -9.51 6.37
C MET A 1 -6.22 -9.00 6.02
N ILE A 2 -6.11 -8.04 5.10
CA ILE A 2 -4.83 -7.44 4.69
C ILE A 2 -4.68 -6.05 5.35
N LEU A 3 -3.51 -5.76 5.91
CA LEU A 3 -3.16 -4.42 6.39
C LEU A 3 -2.23 -3.74 5.38
N THR A 4 -2.64 -2.59 4.84
CA THR A 4 -1.78 -1.79 3.96
C THR A 4 -1.43 -0.48 4.63
N ILE A 5 -0.13 -0.23 4.74
CA ILE A 5 0.41 1.01 5.34
C ILE A 5 1.10 1.79 4.23
N TYR A 6 0.75 3.05 4.03
CA TYR A 6 1.28 3.85 2.92
C TYR A 6 1.50 5.31 3.30
N GLU A 7 2.42 5.95 2.59
CA GLU A 7 2.74 7.37 2.74
C GLU A 7 1.68 8.26 2.06
N ALA A 8 1.88 9.58 2.02
CA ALA A 8 0.95 10.60 1.51
C ALA A 8 0.61 10.45 0.00
N ARG A 9 -0.14 9.40 -0.35
CA ARG A 9 -0.58 9.05 -1.70
C ARG A 9 -2.03 8.58 -1.65
N PRO A 10 -3.01 9.47 -1.73
CA PRO A 10 -4.42 9.11 -1.53
C PRO A 10 -4.96 8.17 -2.62
N ASN A 11 -4.35 8.16 -3.82
CA ASN A 11 -4.70 7.21 -4.88
C ASN A 11 -4.47 5.75 -4.47
N VAL A 12 -3.47 5.47 -3.61
CA VAL A 12 -3.16 4.12 -3.13
C VAL A 12 -4.34 3.51 -2.37
N THR A 13 -5.13 4.34 -1.69
CA THR A 13 -6.37 3.93 -0.98
C THR A 13 -7.31 3.16 -1.92
N ILE A 14 -7.58 3.71 -3.10
CA ILE A 14 -8.50 3.14 -4.08
C ILE A 14 -7.89 1.95 -4.81
N ASP A 15 -6.62 2.06 -5.21
CA ASP A 15 -5.91 0.98 -5.92
C ASP A 15 -5.92 -0.30 -5.07
N VAL A 16 -5.56 -0.17 -3.79
CA VAL A 16 -5.47 -1.30 -2.86
C VAL A 16 -6.85 -1.81 -2.48
N ALA A 17 -7.82 -0.93 -2.21
CA ALA A 17 -9.19 -1.34 -1.94
C ALA A 17 -9.77 -2.17 -3.10
N SER A 18 -9.60 -1.71 -4.33
CA SER A 18 -10.11 -2.38 -5.53
C SER A 18 -9.49 -3.77 -5.71
N LEU A 19 -8.18 -3.91 -5.52
CA LEU A 19 -7.49 -5.20 -5.61
C LEU A 19 -7.92 -6.17 -4.50
N CYS A 20 -8.03 -5.69 -3.26
CA CYS A 20 -8.47 -6.51 -2.14
C CYS A 20 -9.90 -7.01 -2.34
N LEU A 21 -10.81 -6.10 -2.72
CA LEU A 21 -12.19 -6.46 -3.05
C LEU A 21 -12.29 -7.47 -4.19
N LYS A 22 -11.51 -7.27 -5.27
CA LYS A 22 -11.49 -8.19 -6.41
C LYS A 22 -11.03 -9.60 -6.05
N THR A 23 -10.16 -9.72 -5.06
CA THR A 23 -9.61 -10.99 -4.58
C THR A 23 -10.37 -11.57 -3.38
N GLY A 24 -11.48 -10.94 -2.97
CA GLY A 24 -12.29 -11.39 -1.83
C GLY A 24 -11.66 -11.12 -0.47
N ASN A 25 -10.67 -10.23 -0.39
CA ASN A 25 -9.98 -9.88 0.84
C ASN A 25 -10.56 -8.59 1.44
N ALA A 26 -10.82 -8.61 2.75
CA ALA A 26 -11.01 -7.39 3.52
C ALA A 26 -9.67 -6.67 3.71
N VAL A 27 -9.70 -5.34 3.77
CA VAL A 27 -8.50 -4.51 3.91
C VAL A 27 -8.66 -3.42 4.97
N ILE A 28 -7.59 -3.26 5.76
CA ILE A 28 -7.36 -2.10 6.61
C ILE A 28 -6.31 -1.22 5.95
N LEU A 29 -6.66 0.03 5.71
CA LEU A 29 -5.84 1.04 5.06
C LEU A 29 -5.34 2.02 6.11
N ARG A 30 -4.03 2.25 6.13
CA ARG A 30 -3.41 3.27 6.98
C ARG A 30 -2.50 4.16 6.18
N GLY A 31 -3.02 5.34 5.84
CA GLY A 31 -2.26 6.35 5.12
C GLY A 31 -1.47 7.29 6.03
N GLY A 32 -0.63 8.12 5.42
CA GLY A 32 0.09 9.18 6.12
C GLY A 32 -0.84 10.25 6.70
N LYS A 33 -0.40 10.89 7.80
CA LYS A 33 -1.14 11.94 8.52
C LYS A 33 -1.66 13.06 7.62
N GLU A 34 -0.87 13.44 6.62
CA GLU A 34 -1.18 14.52 5.68
C GLU A 34 -2.39 14.21 4.79
N THR A 35 -2.67 12.92 4.55
CA THR A 35 -3.77 12.45 3.68
C THR A 35 -4.99 11.97 4.46
N LYS A 36 -5.05 12.22 5.77
CA LYS A 36 -6.10 11.70 6.67
C LYS A 36 -7.52 11.97 6.16
N PHE A 37 -7.82 13.24 5.86
CA PHE A 37 -9.16 13.66 5.46
C PHE A 37 -9.54 13.09 4.09
N THR A 38 -8.61 13.13 3.13
CA THR A 38 -8.84 12.57 1.79
C THR A 38 -9.09 11.07 1.85
N ASN A 39 -8.29 10.33 2.62
CA ASN A 39 -8.45 8.88 2.74
C ASN A 39 -9.77 8.51 3.43
N ALA A 40 -10.21 9.28 4.43
CA ALA A 40 -11.50 9.06 5.09
C ALA A 40 -12.65 9.18 4.08
N VAL A 41 -12.71 10.28 3.32
CA VAL A 41 -13.75 10.49 2.29
C VAL A 41 -13.71 9.40 1.21
N LEU A 42 -12.51 9.00 0.77
CA LEU A 42 -12.38 7.92 -0.22
C LEU A 42 -12.90 6.58 0.32
N VAL A 43 -12.60 6.25 1.58
CA VAL A 43 -13.13 5.03 2.21
C VAL A 43 -14.64 5.13 2.39
N ASP A 44 -15.19 6.27 2.80
CA ASP A 44 -16.64 6.45 2.93
C ASP A 44 -17.36 6.22 1.59
N VAL A 45 -16.83 6.77 0.49
CA VAL A 45 -17.39 6.56 -0.86
C VAL A 45 -17.33 5.09 -1.28
N VAL A 46 -16.20 4.40 -1.00
CA VAL A 46 -16.07 2.96 -1.29
C VAL A 46 -17.05 2.15 -0.46
N GLN A 47 -17.18 2.49 0.82
CA GLN A 47 -18.09 1.84 1.75
C GLN A 47 -19.56 1.98 1.32
N ASP A 48 -19.98 3.16 0.87
CA ASP A 48 -21.32 3.38 0.32
C ASP A 48 -21.54 2.57 -0.97
N ALA A 49 -20.52 2.40 -1.80
CA ALA A 49 -20.59 1.55 -2.99
C ALA A 49 -20.69 0.06 -2.63
N LEU A 50 -20.01 -0.39 -1.57
CA LEU A 50 -20.09 -1.76 -1.08
C LEU A 50 -21.51 -2.10 -0.58
N GLU A 51 -22.13 -1.21 0.19
CA GLU A 51 -23.51 -1.40 0.65
C GLU A 51 -24.49 -1.52 -0.52
N LYS A 52 -24.36 -0.66 -1.54
CA LYS A 52 -25.17 -0.73 -2.77
C LYS A 52 -24.98 -2.04 -3.53
N ALA A 53 -23.79 -2.64 -3.44
CA ALA A 53 -23.46 -3.93 -4.03
C ALA A 53 -23.86 -5.13 -3.14
N GLY A 54 -24.44 -4.91 -1.95
CA GLY A 54 -24.79 -5.97 -1.00
C GLY A 54 -23.59 -6.59 -0.28
N LEU A 55 -22.45 -5.89 -0.25
CA LEU A 55 -21.22 -6.34 0.41
C LEU A 55 -21.07 -5.67 1.78
N PRO A 56 -20.32 -6.29 2.72
CA PRO A 56 -20.09 -5.69 4.03
C PRO A 56 -19.35 -4.36 3.92
N LYS A 57 -19.91 -3.30 4.50
CA LYS A 57 -19.28 -1.98 4.59
C LYS A 57 -17.86 -2.05 5.16
N LEU A 58 -17.68 -2.87 6.19
CA LEU A 58 -16.41 -3.04 6.89
C LEU A 58 -15.38 -3.89 6.12
N ALA A 59 -15.66 -4.31 4.87
CA ALA A 59 -14.66 -4.96 4.03
C ALA A 59 -13.50 -4.01 3.67
N VAL A 60 -13.73 -2.70 3.66
CA VAL A 60 -12.69 -1.68 3.48
C VAL A 60 -12.76 -0.71 4.66
N GLN A 61 -11.68 -0.61 5.42
CA GLN A 61 -11.60 0.25 6.61
C GLN A 61 -10.36 1.13 6.54
N ALA A 62 -10.44 2.35 7.08
CA ALA A 62 -9.28 3.22 7.24
C ALA A 62 -8.98 3.50 8.71
N VAL A 63 -7.73 3.34 9.11
CA VAL A 63 -7.21 3.84 10.38
C VAL A 63 -6.67 5.24 10.16
N THR A 64 -7.39 6.22 10.70
CA THR A 64 -7.11 7.65 10.49
C THR A 64 -6.30 8.29 11.64
N ASP A 65 -5.99 7.51 12.67
CA ASP A 65 -5.15 7.95 13.77
C ASP A 65 -3.66 7.88 13.38
N PRO A 66 -2.92 9.02 13.43
CA PRO A 66 -1.52 9.05 13.09
C PRO A 66 -0.61 8.43 14.17
N ASP A 67 -1.11 8.07 15.34
CA ASP A 67 -0.30 7.59 16.46
C ASP A 67 0.49 6.32 16.13
N ARG A 68 1.81 6.39 16.31
CA ARG A 68 2.72 5.26 16.10
C ARG A 68 2.45 4.11 17.06
N ALA A 69 1.94 4.37 18.28
CA ALA A 69 1.60 3.30 19.21
C ALA A 69 0.52 2.39 18.62
N LEU A 70 -0.53 2.98 18.03
CA LEU A 70 -1.56 2.23 17.32
C LEU A 70 -0.99 1.42 16.14
N LEU A 71 0.08 1.89 15.50
CA LEU A 71 0.72 1.14 14.40
C LEU A 71 1.36 -0.13 14.92
N LEU A 72 2.09 0.00 16.02
CA LEU A 72 2.74 -1.13 16.67
C LEU A 72 1.72 -2.15 17.17
N GLU A 73 0.56 -1.70 17.66
CA GLU A 73 -0.54 -2.61 18.02
C GLU A 73 -1.10 -3.33 16.79
N LEU A 74 -1.40 -2.61 15.70
CA LEU A 74 -1.90 -3.22 14.46
C LEU A 74 -0.94 -4.27 13.90
N LEU A 75 0.37 -4.01 13.95
CA LEU A 75 1.42 -4.94 13.51
C LEU A 75 1.54 -6.21 14.38
N LYS A 76 0.83 -6.26 15.52
CA LYS A 76 0.77 -7.38 16.45
C LYS A 76 -0.54 -8.17 16.41
N LEU A 77 -1.47 -7.80 15.52
CA LEU A 77 -2.78 -8.47 15.39
C LEU A 77 -2.73 -9.67 14.42
N ASP A 78 -1.75 -10.55 14.56
CA ASP A 78 -1.55 -11.76 13.74
C ASP A 78 -2.74 -12.74 13.76
N ARG A 79 -3.59 -12.67 14.79
CA ARG A 79 -4.85 -13.44 14.85
C ARG A 79 -5.95 -12.94 13.90
N TYR A 80 -5.86 -11.69 13.43
CA TYR A 80 -6.92 -11.04 12.62
C TYR A 80 -6.42 -10.57 11.26
N ILE A 81 -5.13 -10.26 11.16
CA ILE A 81 -4.48 -9.73 9.96
C ILE A 81 -3.51 -10.78 9.46
N ASP A 82 -3.74 -11.27 8.24
CA ASP A 82 -2.93 -12.35 7.67
C ASP A 82 -1.61 -11.82 7.11
N MET A 83 -1.58 -10.54 6.73
CA MET A 83 -0.45 -9.96 6.02
C MET A 83 -0.40 -8.44 6.08
N VAL A 84 0.82 -7.89 6.07
CA VAL A 84 1.10 -6.46 5.97
C VAL A 84 1.78 -6.13 4.64
N ILE A 85 1.26 -5.11 3.95
CA ILE A 85 1.84 -4.57 2.71
C ILE A 85 2.22 -3.10 2.96
N PRO A 86 3.48 -2.80 3.32
CA PRO A 86 3.96 -1.43 3.36
C PRO A 86 4.21 -0.90 1.93
N ARG A 87 3.75 0.32 1.66
CA ARG A 87 3.92 1.04 0.40
C ARG A 87 4.53 2.42 0.69
N GLY A 88 5.85 2.48 0.69
CA GLY A 88 6.57 3.72 0.99
C GLY A 88 8.07 3.56 0.80
N GLY A 89 8.84 4.41 1.50
CA GLY A 89 10.30 4.31 1.49
C GLY A 89 10.83 3.06 2.20
N ALA A 90 12.13 2.82 2.03
CA ALA A 90 12.85 1.72 2.67
C ALA A 90 12.72 1.75 4.21
N GLY A 91 12.64 2.95 4.81
CA GLY A 91 12.43 3.09 6.25
C GLY A 91 11.09 2.51 6.73
N LEU A 92 9.99 2.70 5.99
CA LEU A 92 8.70 2.11 6.33
C LEU A 92 8.74 0.58 6.18
N HIS A 93 9.39 0.09 5.13
CA HIS A 93 9.56 -1.34 4.91
C HIS A 93 10.32 -1.99 6.08
N GLN A 94 11.43 -1.37 6.49
CA GLN A 94 12.24 -1.87 7.59
C GLN A 94 11.50 -1.81 8.92
N PHE A 95 10.81 -0.69 9.20
CA PHE A 95 9.98 -0.53 10.38
C PHE A 95 8.93 -1.64 10.50
N CYS A 96 8.21 -1.94 9.42
CA CYS A 96 7.20 -3.00 9.44
C CYS A 96 7.85 -4.37 9.65
N LYS A 97 8.98 -4.66 8.99
CA LYS A 97 9.68 -5.94 9.17
C LYS A 97 10.18 -6.17 10.59
N GLU A 98 10.68 -5.12 11.25
CA GLU A 98 11.26 -5.24 12.59
C GLU A 98 10.20 -5.35 13.70
N ASN A 99 9.03 -4.74 13.50
CA ASN A 99 8.02 -4.61 14.56
C ASN A 99 6.79 -5.50 14.37
N SER A 100 6.64 -6.14 13.20
CA SER A 100 5.48 -6.95 12.87
C SER A 100 5.64 -8.41 13.25
N THR A 101 4.62 -8.94 13.93
CA THR A 101 4.43 -10.39 14.10
C THR A 101 3.72 -11.00 12.90
N ILE A 102 3.00 -10.17 12.13
CA ILE A 102 2.30 -10.54 10.90
C ILE A 102 3.31 -10.61 9.74
N PRO A 103 3.20 -11.57 8.82
CA PRO A 103 4.01 -11.62 7.60
C PRO A 103 3.99 -10.31 6.80
N VAL A 104 5.17 -9.77 6.47
CA VAL A 104 5.32 -8.51 5.74
C VAL A 104 5.79 -8.77 4.30
N ILE A 105 4.98 -8.38 3.32
CA ILE A 105 5.36 -8.44 1.90
C ILE A 105 5.90 -7.10 1.43
N VAL A 106 7.18 -7.09 1.04
CA VAL A 106 7.84 -5.93 0.42
C VAL A 106 8.29 -6.28 -0.99
N GLY A 107 8.19 -5.31 -1.90
CA GLY A 107 8.87 -5.40 -3.19
C GLY A 107 10.40 -5.33 -3.01
N GLY A 108 11.14 -6.05 -3.83
CA GLY A 108 12.61 -5.99 -3.85
C GLY A 108 13.13 -4.60 -4.21
N LEU A 109 14.32 -4.26 -3.72
CA LEU A 109 15.04 -3.06 -4.15
C LEU A 109 15.45 -3.24 -5.62
N GLY A 110 14.85 -2.46 -6.52
CA GLY A 110 15.15 -2.50 -7.94
C GLY A 110 16.49 -1.85 -8.26
N LEU A 111 17.59 -2.58 -8.09
CA LEU A 111 18.84 -2.26 -8.80
C LEU A 111 18.68 -2.70 -10.25
N SER A 112 18.09 -1.84 -11.06
CA SER A 112 17.99 -2.03 -12.50
C SER A 112 19.28 -1.53 -13.16
N SER A 113 20.30 -2.39 -13.28
CA SER A 113 21.48 -2.07 -14.10
C SER A 113 21.17 -2.34 -15.58
N VAL A 114 21.20 -1.31 -16.42
CA VAL A 114 21.16 -1.50 -17.88
C VAL A 114 22.56 -1.88 -18.36
N CYS A 115 22.75 -3.16 -18.71
CA CYS A 115 24.01 -3.62 -19.28
C CYS A 115 23.96 -3.45 -20.81
N GLY A 116 24.51 -2.35 -21.31
CA GLY A 116 24.73 -2.17 -22.75
C GLY A 116 25.90 -3.02 -23.21
N LYS A 117 25.65 -4.08 -24.01
CA LYS A 117 26.72 -4.79 -24.71
C LYS A 117 27.31 -3.84 -25.76
N ASN A 118 28.53 -3.36 -25.53
CA ASN A 118 29.27 -2.64 -26.55
C ASN A 118 29.93 -3.66 -27.50
N SER A 119 29.20 -4.08 -28.52
CA SER A 119 29.73 -4.81 -29.66
C SER A 119 29.42 -4.04 -30.93
N GLY A 120 30.38 -3.23 -31.38
CA GLY A 120 30.59 -2.80 -32.77
C GLY A 120 29.47 -2.01 -33.48
N SER A 121 29.78 -0.75 -33.77
CA SER A 121 29.35 0.02 -34.96
C SER A 121 27.86 0.03 -35.34
N GLY A 122 27.17 1.11 -34.98
CA GLY A 122 25.88 1.49 -35.55
C GLY A 122 25.41 2.82 -34.98
N GLU A 123 25.49 3.88 -35.78
CA GLU A 123 25.02 5.22 -35.46
C GLU A 123 23.57 5.21 -34.98
N ILE A 124 23.32 5.72 -33.77
CA ILE A 124 21.98 6.16 -33.37
C ILE A 124 22.03 7.68 -33.31
N SER A 125 21.80 8.28 -34.49
CA SER A 125 21.56 9.71 -34.65
C SER A 125 20.40 10.15 -33.73
N ARG A 126 20.72 11.00 -32.74
CA ARG A 126 19.74 11.82 -32.05
C ARG A 126 19.96 13.27 -32.47
N GLY A 127 19.23 13.66 -33.51
CA GLY A 127 19.01 15.07 -33.82
C GLY A 127 18.23 15.74 -32.69
N HIS A 128 18.81 16.79 -32.11
CA HIS A 128 18.14 18.01 -31.62
C HIS A 128 19.21 18.99 -31.12
N ARG A 129 19.85 19.68 -32.06
CA ARG A 129 20.03 21.14 -32.08
C ARG A 129 20.71 21.57 -33.37
#